data_AF-A0A2P9C9T3-F1
#
_entry.id   AF-A0A2P9C9T3-F1
#
_cell.length_a   1.000
_cell.length_b   1.000
_cell.length_c   1.000
_cell.angle_alpha   90.00
_cell.angle_beta   90.00
_cell.angle_gamma   90.00
#
_symmetry.space_group_name_H-M   'P 1'
#
loop_
_entity.id
_entity.type
_entity.pdbx_description
1 polymer ?
#
loop_
_entity_poly.entity_id
_entity_poly.type
_entity_poly.pdbx_seq_one_letter_code
_entity_poly.pdbx_strand_id
1 'polypeptide(L)'
;MKRIFRLVRRCYYSTEKRTNGPLVLVSNNQNIHFNLSLENFLLNNYNDLLKYLNINTIEKFNEPILFLWRNNRSIIIGKNQNIWSECDLKNIKEDGVLVARRFTGGGAVYHDLGNVCFTFLNSNVNTSSNFSIILNTLKNHFNIEAKTQGRNDITVNDQKCSGSAFKKIRDVFLHHGTILINLEKNILNKYLTPDKIKYIKHGVSSVNARTINLSEINKNITCENLCIALIKEFIKFYEQNYKQNINNVKNLENNINNSNFQKKKQININNTNENNLIHNTNIIPNDITVHYIDQNNNITKNPEFLKYYNLLKDWDWCYGKTPKFQNHLCKQFTFGKLELFFNVSNGFIKDGNIFSDCLDINLIDHLKSIFNNDIKYSKEDINIFLKKLNVENKNYLNEVSSWILQEL
;
A
#
# COMPACT_ATOMS: atom_id res chain seq x y z
N MET A 1 -30.27 -29.94 59.62
CA MET A 1 -29.18 -30.92 59.42
C MET A 1 -29.16 -31.32 57.93
N LYS A 2 -28.13 -30.89 57.18
CA LYS A 2 -27.88 -31.01 55.71
C LYS A 2 -28.00 -29.68 54.91
N ARG A 3 -26.90 -28.92 54.81
CA ARG A 3 -26.54 -28.10 53.64
C ARG A 3 -25.13 -27.49 53.72
N ILE A 4 -24.08 -28.31 53.87
CA ILE A 4 -22.68 -27.89 53.63
C ILE A 4 -21.92 -29.07 53.04
N PHE A 5 -21.95 -29.25 51.72
CA PHE A 5 -21.01 -30.12 50.99
C PHE A 5 -20.99 -29.69 49.51
N ARG A 6 -19.91 -28.99 49.14
CA ARG A 6 -19.28 -28.85 47.80
C ARG A 6 -18.62 -27.47 47.64
N LEU A 7 -17.71 -27.15 48.56
CA LEU A 7 -16.47 -26.47 48.19
C LEU A 7 -15.44 -27.57 47.91
N VAL A 8 -14.48 -27.29 47.01
CA VAL A 8 -13.37 -28.17 46.59
C VAL A 8 -13.71 -29.16 45.46
N ARG A 9 -13.45 -28.70 44.22
CA ARG A 9 -12.86 -29.41 43.06
C ARG A 9 -13.43 -28.88 41.74
N ARG A 10 -12.79 -27.84 41.22
CA ARG A 10 -12.65 -27.63 39.78
C ARG A 10 -11.39 -26.79 39.52
N CYS A 11 -10.25 -27.30 39.98
CA CYS A 11 -8.97 -27.03 39.34
C CYS A 11 -9.05 -27.70 37.96
N TYR A 12 -9.51 -26.96 36.95
CA TYR A 12 -9.20 -27.33 35.58
C TYR A 12 -7.75 -26.96 35.35
N TYR A 13 -6.96 -27.98 35.03
CA TYR A 13 -5.67 -27.88 34.38
C TYR A 13 -5.65 -26.71 33.39
N SER A 14 -4.87 -25.67 33.68
CA SER A 14 -4.39 -24.74 32.66
C SER A 14 -3.27 -25.47 31.91
N THR A 15 -3.64 -26.35 30.98
CA THR A 15 -2.69 -26.78 29.95
C THR A 15 -2.25 -25.52 29.22
N GLU A 16 -0.95 -25.23 29.24
CA GLU A 16 -0.30 -24.07 28.64
C GLU A 16 -0.98 -23.68 27.32
N LYS A 17 -1.68 -22.52 27.34
CA LYS A 17 -2.35 -21.98 26.17
C LYS A 17 -1.30 -21.58 25.15
N ARG A 18 -1.10 -22.40 24.11
CA ARG A 18 -0.41 -21.93 22.91
C ARG A 18 -1.32 -20.91 22.23
N THR A 19 -1.00 -19.64 22.43
CA THR A 19 -1.40 -18.61 21.47
C THR A 19 -0.81 -19.00 20.11
N ASN A 20 -1.55 -18.76 19.02
CA ASN A 20 -1.05 -19.11 17.69
C ASN A 20 0.27 -18.36 17.44
N GLY A 21 1.24 -18.99 16.79
CA GLY A 21 2.53 -18.33 16.53
C GLY A 21 2.41 -17.12 15.58
N PRO A 22 3.50 -16.34 15.42
CA PRO A 22 3.58 -15.30 14.40
C PRO A 22 3.23 -15.86 13.02
N LEU A 23 2.42 -15.13 12.25
CA LEU A 23 1.86 -15.59 10.99
C LEU A 23 2.59 -14.96 9.79
N VAL A 24 2.94 -15.78 8.80
CA VAL A 24 3.62 -15.34 7.58
C VAL A 24 2.75 -15.60 6.36
N LEU A 25 2.44 -14.53 5.62
CA LEU A 25 1.59 -14.54 4.44
C LEU A 25 2.36 -14.02 3.24
N VAL A 26 2.08 -14.57 2.06
CA VAL A 26 2.69 -14.15 0.79
C VAL A 26 1.62 -14.03 -0.28
N SER A 27 1.78 -13.05 -1.18
CA SER A 27 1.01 -12.96 -2.43
C SER A 27 1.97 -13.06 -3.61
N ASN A 28 1.71 -14.03 -4.50
CA ASN A 28 2.39 -14.10 -5.80
C ASN A 28 1.73 -13.21 -6.86
N ASN A 29 0.53 -12.67 -6.59
CA ASN A 29 -0.12 -11.76 -7.50
C ASN A 29 0.68 -10.45 -7.59
N GLN A 30 0.81 -9.92 -8.81
CA GLN A 30 1.59 -8.71 -9.09
C GLN A 30 0.71 -7.50 -9.41
N ASN A 31 -0.62 -7.61 -9.23
CA ASN A 31 -1.53 -6.49 -9.44
C ASN A 31 -1.67 -5.65 -8.16
N ILE A 32 -1.38 -4.35 -8.28
CA ILE A 32 -1.40 -3.42 -7.14
C ILE A 32 -2.77 -3.33 -6.44
N HIS A 33 -3.86 -3.30 -7.19
CA HIS A 33 -5.21 -3.21 -6.61
C HIS A 33 -5.57 -4.51 -5.87
N PHE A 34 -5.18 -5.66 -6.43
CA PHE A 34 -5.40 -6.97 -5.80
C PHE A 34 -4.65 -7.07 -4.47
N ASN A 35 -3.36 -6.73 -4.45
CA ASN A 35 -2.56 -6.83 -3.24
C ASN A 35 -2.99 -5.81 -2.16
N LEU A 36 -3.35 -4.58 -2.54
CA LEU A 36 -3.94 -3.61 -1.60
C LEU A 36 -5.30 -4.10 -1.05
N SER A 37 -6.05 -4.87 -1.83
CA SER A 37 -7.31 -5.48 -1.37
C SER A 37 -7.07 -6.61 -0.38
N LEU A 38 -6.05 -7.45 -0.62
CA LEU A 38 -5.60 -8.44 0.36
C LEU A 38 -5.15 -7.75 1.65
N GLU A 39 -4.26 -6.77 1.56
CA GLU A 39 -3.78 -6.01 2.72
C GLU A 39 -4.93 -5.44 3.55
N ASN A 40 -5.91 -4.81 2.87
CA ASN A 40 -7.04 -4.22 3.57
C ASN A 40 -7.99 -5.28 4.14
N PHE A 41 -8.16 -6.43 3.47
CA PHE A 41 -8.89 -7.56 4.03
C PHE A 41 -8.22 -8.09 5.31
N LEU A 42 -6.89 -8.28 5.29
CA LEU A 42 -6.11 -8.71 6.45
C LEU A 42 -6.23 -7.72 7.63
N LEU A 43 -6.19 -6.42 7.34
CA LEU A 43 -6.36 -5.38 8.35
C LEU A 43 -7.73 -5.46 9.04
N ASN A 44 -8.81 -5.58 8.27
CA ASN A 44 -10.18 -5.54 8.81
C ASN A 44 -10.62 -6.88 9.42
N ASN A 45 -10.03 -8.00 8.99
CA ASN A 45 -10.31 -9.34 9.49
C ASN A 45 -9.22 -9.91 10.40
N TYR A 46 -8.28 -9.08 10.89
CA TYR A 46 -7.11 -9.50 11.66
C TYR A 46 -7.43 -10.54 12.75
N ASN A 47 -8.44 -10.26 13.59
CA ASN A 47 -8.81 -11.15 14.70
C ASN A 47 -9.47 -12.47 14.27
N ASP A 48 -10.02 -12.52 13.05
CA ASP A 48 -10.79 -13.64 12.51
C ASP A 48 -10.03 -14.38 11.41
N LEU A 49 -8.79 -13.99 11.12
CA LEU A 49 -8.06 -14.39 9.93
C LEU A 49 -7.88 -15.90 9.80
N LEU A 50 -7.66 -16.59 10.93
CA LEU A 50 -7.44 -18.04 10.97
C LEU A 50 -8.62 -18.84 10.38
N LYS A 51 -9.84 -18.32 10.47
CA LYS A 51 -11.04 -18.93 9.86
C LYS A 51 -10.90 -19.04 8.34
N TYR A 52 -10.31 -18.02 7.72
CA TYR A 52 -10.10 -17.98 6.27
C TYR A 52 -8.90 -18.84 5.82
N LEU A 53 -7.99 -19.14 6.74
CA LEU A 53 -6.80 -19.98 6.49
C LEU A 53 -7.03 -21.46 6.80
N ASN A 54 -8.28 -21.88 7.06
CA ASN A 54 -8.64 -23.24 7.47
C ASN A 54 -7.92 -23.69 8.76
N ILE A 55 -7.62 -22.74 9.66
CA ILE A 55 -7.03 -23.01 10.97
C ILE A 55 -8.15 -22.89 12.00
N ASN A 56 -8.54 -24.01 12.60
CA ASN A 56 -9.66 -24.06 13.53
C ASN A 56 -9.22 -23.61 14.93
N THR A 57 -9.62 -22.40 15.33
CA THR A 57 -9.36 -21.87 16.67
C THR A 57 -10.59 -21.17 17.22
N ILE A 58 -10.84 -21.35 18.52
CA ILE A 58 -11.97 -20.73 19.23
C ILE A 58 -11.60 -19.29 19.66
N GLU A 59 -10.32 -19.03 19.90
CA GLU A 59 -9.82 -17.73 20.34
C GLU A 59 -9.60 -16.78 19.14
N LYS A 60 -9.77 -15.47 19.39
CA LYS A 60 -9.44 -14.42 18.42
C LYS A 60 -7.93 -14.41 18.19
N PHE A 61 -7.53 -14.30 16.93
CA PHE A 61 -6.13 -14.13 16.56
C PHE A 61 -5.64 -12.76 17.04
N ASN A 62 -4.49 -12.69 17.69
CA ASN A 62 -3.94 -11.42 18.19
C ASN A 62 -2.42 -11.34 18.06
N GLU A 63 -1.88 -12.06 17.09
CA GLU A 63 -0.44 -12.33 16.97
C GLU A 63 0.14 -11.59 15.77
N PRO A 64 1.46 -11.33 15.74
CA PRO A 64 2.08 -10.57 14.66
C PRO A 64 1.87 -11.24 13.29
N ILE A 65 1.58 -10.44 12.27
CA ILE A 65 1.54 -10.89 10.87
C ILE A 65 2.62 -10.18 10.07
N LEU A 66 3.37 -10.94 9.27
CA LEU A 66 4.18 -10.43 8.17
C LEU A 66 3.53 -10.85 6.84
N PHE A 67 3.18 -9.88 6.01
CA PHE A 67 2.69 -10.10 4.64
C PHE A 67 3.69 -9.55 3.62
N LEU A 68 4.12 -10.39 2.68
CA LEU A 68 5.10 -10.04 1.63
C LEU A 68 4.48 -10.13 0.24
N TRP A 69 4.75 -9.13 -0.58
CA TRP A 69 4.12 -8.97 -1.89
C TRP A 69 4.94 -8.07 -2.82
N ARG A 70 4.66 -8.13 -4.12
CA ARG A 70 5.29 -7.30 -5.17
C ARG A 70 4.24 -6.83 -6.15
N ASN A 71 4.55 -5.79 -6.91
CA ASN A 71 3.62 -5.23 -7.89
C ASN A 71 4.34 -4.97 -9.22
N ASN A 72 3.66 -5.18 -10.33
CA ASN A 72 4.11 -4.68 -11.63
C ASN A 72 4.12 -3.14 -11.66
N ARG A 73 4.62 -2.57 -12.76
CA ARG A 73 4.76 -1.13 -13.00
C ARG A 73 3.51 -0.36 -12.56
N SER A 74 3.63 0.36 -11.44
CA SER A 74 2.52 1.08 -10.82
C SER A 74 2.98 2.31 -10.04
N ILE A 75 2.13 3.33 -9.99
CA ILE A 75 2.27 4.51 -9.13
C ILE A 75 1.24 4.41 -8.00
N ILE A 76 1.72 4.48 -6.77
CA ILE A 76 0.90 4.39 -5.57
C ILE A 76 0.94 5.71 -4.84
N ILE A 77 -0.20 6.40 -4.78
CA ILE A 77 -0.35 7.67 -4.07
C ILE A 77 -0.98 7.45 -2.70
N GLY A 78 -0.61 8.31 -1.74
CA GLY A 78 -1.18 8.33 -0.41
C GLY A 78 -2.65 8.74 -0.42
N LYS A 79 -3.40 8.31 0.61
CA LYS A 79 -4.84 8.53 0.73
C LYS A 79 -5.28 9.97 0.43
N ASN A 80 -4.53 10.95 0.91
CA ASN A 80 -4.88 12.37 0.85
C ASN A 80 -4.01 13.17 -0.14
N GLN A 81 -3.34 12.50 -1.08
CA GLN A 81 -2.59 13.21 -2.13
C GLN A 81 -3.50 13.66 -3.26
N ASN A 82 -3.16 14.80 -3.86
CA ASN A 82 -3.74 15.21 -5.12
C ASN A 82 -2.91 14.60 -6.26
N ILE A 83 -3.52 13.70 -7.03
CA ILE A 83 -2.80 13.01 -8.09
C ILE A 83 -2.42 13.95 -9.24
N TRP A 84 -3.27 14.93 -9.56
CA TRP A 84 -3.06 15.87 -10.65
C TRP A 84 -1.85 16.78 -10.41
N SER A 85 -1.58 17.10 -9.13
CA SER A 85 -0.42 17.92 -8.76
C SER A 85 0.85 17.12 -8.45
N GLU A 86 0.73 15.81 -8.25
CA GLU A 86 1.85 14.96 -7.83
C GLU A 86 2.35 14.04 -8.93
N CYS A 87 1.51 13.70 -9.92
CA CYS A 87 1.83 12.72 -10.96
C CYS A 87 1.65 13.29 -12.38
N ASP A 88 2.56 12.93 -13.28
CA ASP A 88 2.42 13.11 -14.72
C ASP A 88 1.51 12.01 -15.29
N LEU A 89 0.20 12.28 -15.30
CA LEU A 89 -0.82 11.35 -15.76
C LEU A 89 -0.72 11.02 -17.25
N LYS A 90 -0.09 11.89 -18.04
CA LYS A 90 0.12 11.65 -19.47
C LYS A 90 1.14 10.52 -19.65
N ASN A 91 2.31 10.64 -19.05
CA ASN A 91 3.37 9.62 -19.16
C ASN A 91 2.90 8.29 -18.55
N ILE A 92 2.19 8.34 -17.41
CA ILE A 92 1.62 7.14 -16.76
C ILE A 92 0.69 6.39 -17.73
N LYS A 93 -0.20 7.12 -18.42
CA LYS A 93 -1.14 6.54 -19.38
C LYS A 93 -0.43 5.98 -20.61
N GLU A 94 0.52 6.72 -21.17
CA GLU A 94 1.26 6.32 -22.37
C GLU A 94 2.10 5.05 -22.13
N ASP A 95 2.71 4.92 -20.96
CA ASP A 95 3.54 3.75 -20.61
C ASP A 95 2.74 2.55 -20.08
N GLY A 96 1.42 2.69 -19.91
CA GLY A 96 0.55 1.65 -19.36
C GLY A 96 0.82 1.33 -17.90
N VAL A 97 1.18 2.33 -17.10
CA VAL A 97 1.46 2.20 -15.66
C VAL A 97 0.16 2.27 -14.85
N LEU A 98 -0.06 1.31 -13.95
CA LEU A 98 -1.26 1.32 -13.10
C LEU A 98 -1.17 2.41 -12.03
N VAL A 99 -2.30 3.02 -11.69
CA VAL A 99 -2.39 4.02 -10.61
C VAL A 99 -3.23 3.45 -9.49
N ALA A 100 -2.74 3.50 -8.25
CA ALA A 100 -3.51 3.11 -7.08
C ALA A 100 -3.45 4.17 -5.98
N ARG A 101 -4.59 4.42 -5.32
CA ARG A 101 -4.64 5.21 -4.07
C ARG A 101 -4.73 4.27 -2.87
N ARG A 102 -3.71 4.28 -2.01
CA ARG A 102 -3.69 3.43 -0.80
C ARG A 102 -4.48 4.06 0.36
N PHE A 103 -4.83 3.25 1.37
CA PHE A 103 -5.56 3.71 2.56
C PHE A 103 -4.69 4.41 3.61
N THR A 104 -3.37 4.32 3.48
CA THR A 104 -2.38 4.95 4.36
C THR A 104 -1.96 6.33 3.83
N GLY A 105 -1.35 7.14 4.70
CA GLY A 105 -0.80 8.46 4.33
C GLY A 105 0.54 8.35 3.59
N GLY A 106 1.22 9.50 3.45
CA GLY A 106 2.53 9.62 2.81
C GLY A 106 2.47 10.04 1.33
N GLY A 107 3.64 10.10 0.70
CA GLY A 107 3.84 10.56 -0.68
C GLY A 107 3.60 9.51 -1.76
N ALA A 108 3.82 9.91 -3.02
CA ALA A 108 3.71 9.03 -4.17
C ALA A 108 4.96 8.17 -4.30
N VAL A 109 4.80 6.90 -4.67
CA VAL A 109 5.90 5.96 -4.88
C VAL A 109 5.67 5.16 -6.16
N TYR A 110 6.76 4.75 -6.80
CA TYR A 110 6.73 3.86 -7.95
C TYR A 110 7.10 2.45 -7.52
N HIS A 111 6.31 1.48 -7.96
CA HIS A 111 6.61 0.06 -7.82
C HIS A 111 6.82 -0.57 -9.20
N ASP A 112 7.79 -1.47 -9.27
CA ASP A 112 7.94 -2.52 -10.27
C ASP A 112 8.36 -3.82 -9.57
N LEU A 113 8.80 -4.81 -10.34
CA LEU A 113 9.31 -6.07 -9.77
C LEU A 113 10.67 -5.91 -9.05
N GLY A 114 11.40 -4.81 -9.24
CA GLY A 114 12.66 -4.50 -8.57
C GLY A 114 12.55 -4.05 -7.11
N ASN A 115 11.35 -3.90 -6.55
CA ASN A 115 11.16 -3.67 -5.10
C ASN A 115 10.32 -4.79 -4.48
N VAL A 116 10.46 -4.98 -3.16
CA VAL A 116 9.59 -5.83 -2.35
C VAL A 116 8.72 -4.94 -1.47
N CYS A 117 7.44 -5.26 -1.35
CA CYS A 117 6.54 -4.67 -0.38
C CYS A 117 6.41 -5.59 0.84
N PHE A 118 6.43 -5.00 2.03
CA PHE A 118 6.13 -5.68 3.28
C PHE A 118 4.96 -5.00 3.97
N THR A 119 4.19 -5.77 4.72
CA THR A 119 3.16 -5.27 5.64
C THR A 119 3.26 -6.03 6.95
N PHE A 120 3.52 -5.30 8.04
CA PHE A 120 3.38 -5.78 9.41
C PHE A 120 2.01 -5.41 9.96
N LEU A 121 1.30 -6.39 10.51
CA LEU A 121 0.09 -6.17 11.31
C LEU A 121 0.36 -6.59 12.75
N ASN A 122 0.05 -5.70 13.68
CA ASN A 122 0.23 -5.92 15.11
C ASN A 122 -0.99 -5.38 15.85
N SER A 123 -1.28 -5.90 17.05
CA SER A 123 -2.35 -5.38 17.92
C SER A 123 -2.10 -3.96 18.41
N ASN A 124 -0.82 -3.58 18.53
CA ASN A 124 -0.39 -2.26 18.99
C ASN A 124 0.65 -1.65 18.03
N VAL A 125 0.93 -0.35 18.21
CA VAL A 125 1.97 0.35 17.46
C VAL A 125 3.30 -0.35 17.69
N ASN A 126 3.96 -0.76 16.61
CA ASN A 126 5.18 -1.57 16.68
C ASN A 126 6.26 -1.11 15.68
N THR A 127 6.23 0.16 15.27
CA THR A 127 7.08 0.71 14.21
C THR A 127 8.57 0.47 14.46
N SER A 128 9.08 0.78 15.65
CA SER A 128 10.51 0.64 15.98
C SER A 128 10.98 -0.81 15.92
N SER A 129 10.17 -1.75 16.43
CA SER A 129 10.44 -3.18 16.35
C SER A 129 10.41 -3.70 14.91
N ASN A 130 9.44 -3.25 14.11
CA ASN A 130 9.34 -3.65 12.71
C ASN A 130 10.55 -3.14 11.91
N PHE A 131 11.02 -1.92 12.19
CA PHE A 131 12.28 -1.42 11.61
C PHE A 131 13.49 -2.22 12.09
N SER A 132 13.60 -2.55 13.38
CA SER A 132 14.74 -3.34 13.88
C SER A 132 14.81 -4.72 13.24
N ILE A 133 13.66 -5.36 12.97
CA ILE A 133 13.61 -6.62 12.19
C ILE A 133 14.23 -6.40 10.80
N ILE A 134 13.81 -5.37 10.05
CA ILE A 134 14.36 -5.08 8.72
C ILE A 134 15.87 -4.76 8.79
N LEU A 135 16.31 -3.93 9.74
CA LEU A 135 17.71 -3.58 9.92
C LEU A 135 18.56 -4.83 10.24
N ASN A 136 18.06 -5.71 11.11
CA ASN A 136 18.71 -6.98 11.44
C ASN A 136 18.76 -7.90 10.22
N THR A 137 17.72 -7.94 9.38
CA THR A 137 17.73 -8.69 8.12
C THR A 137 18.84 -8.21 7.20
N LEU A 138 18.92 -6.89 6.96
CA LEU A 138 19.93 -6.28 6.09
C LEU A 138 21.35 -6.52 6.61
N LYS A 139 21.57 -6.34 7.92
CA LYS A 139 22.88 -6.54 8.54
C LYS A 139 23.30 -8.01 8.55
N ASN A 140 22.47 -8.90 9.11
CA ASN A 140 22.87 -10.28 9.41
C ASN A 140 22.96 -11.17 8.16
N HIS A 141 22.15 -10.90 7.13
CA HIS A 141 22.06 -11.79 5.96
C HIS A 141 22.72 -11.19 4.71
N PHE A 142 22.92 -9.87 4.67
CA PHE A 142 23.48 -9.18 3.51
C PHE A 142 24.67 -8.27 3.83
N ASN A 143 25.08 -8.16 5.09
CA ASN A 143 26.14 -7.27 5.53
C ASN A 143 25.92 -5.81 5.09
N ILE A 144 24.66 -5.36 5.10
CA ILE A 144 24.26 -4.00 4.74
C ILE A 144 23.97 -3.22 6.03
N GLU A 145 24.78 -2.20 6.31
CA GLU A 145 24.55 -1.28 7.42
C GLU A 145 23.55 -0.20 7.02
N ALA A 146 22.31 -0.36 7.50
CA ALA A 146 21.23 0.59 7.30
C ALA A 146 20.83 1.25 8.62
N LYS A 147 20.20 2.42 8.54
CA LYS A 147 19.64 3.12 9.70
C LYS A 147 18.26 3.70 9.38
N THR A 148 17.43 3.87 10.40
CA THR A 148 16.19 4.63 10.24
C THR A 148 16.50 6.12 10.07
N GLN A 149 15.70 6.80 9.25
CA GLN A 149 15.78 8.24 9.06
C GLN A 149 14.38 8.85 9.14
N GLY A 150 14.27 9.94 9.91
CA GLY A 150 13.01 10.63 10.13
C GLY A 150 11.97 9.70 10.76
N ARG A 151 10.74 9.70 10.20
CA ARG A 151 9.60 8.97 10.76
C ARG A 151 9.31 7.65 10.06
N ASN A 152 9.78 7.48 8.83
CA ASN A 152 9.26 6.45 7.95
C ASN A 152 10.26 5.91 6.93
N ASP A 153 11.54 6.32 6.96
CA ASP A 153 12.52 5.91 5.96
C ASP A 153 13.61 5.03 6.57
N ILE A 154 14.20 4.17 5.73
CA ILE A 154 15.48 3.50 6.00
C ILE A 154 16.48 3.96 4.95
N THR A 155 17.68 4.31 5.39
CA THR A 155 18.78 4.75 4.54
C THR A 155 20.02 3.88 4.70
N VAL A 156 20.77 3.79 3.60
CA VAL A 156 22.14 3.25 3.52
C VAL A 156 22.98 4.33 2.88
N ASN A 157 24.10 4.70 3.51
CA ASN A 157 24.94 5.83 3.08
C ASN A 157 24.12 7.12 2.82
N ASP A 158 23.17 7.41 3.71
CA ASP A 158 22.22 8.54 3.63
C ASP A 158 21.34 8.59 2.37
N GLN A 159 21.32 7.51 1.58
CA GLN A 159 20.41 7.32 0.46
C GLN A 159 19.27 6.39 0.86
N LYS A 160 18.04 6.75 0.49
CA LYS A 160 16.82 6.02 0.85
C LYS A 160 16.72 4.69 0.11
N CYS A 161 16.65 3.60 0.87
CA CYS A 161 16.43 2.24 0.34
C CYS A 161 15.06 1.67 0.73
N SER A 162 14.35 2.29 1.66
CA SER A 162 13.00 1.90 2.08
C SER A 162 12.16 3.12 2.48
N GLY A 163 10.87 3.09 2.17
CA GLY A 163 9.89 4.05 2.67
C GLY A 163 8.66 3.35 3.19
N SER A 164 8.15 3.83 4.33
CA SER A 164 7.02 3.25 5.04
C SER A 164 5.84 4.22 5.11
N ALA A 165 4.65 3.64 5.33
CA ALA A 165 3.45 4.35 5.74
C ALA A 165 2.64 3.50 6.71
N PHE A 166 1.78 4.16 7.48
CA PHE A 166 1.11 3.55 8.63
C PHE A 166 -0.39 3.83 8.61
N LYS A 167 -1.16 2.91 9.20
CA LYS A 167 -2.58 3.10 9.52
C LYS A 167 -2.88 2.38 10.81
N LYS A 168 -3.61 3.05 11.70
CA LYS A 168 -4.20 2.43 12.89
C LYS A 168 -5.71 2.40 12.75
N ILE A 169 -6.31 1.26 13.03
CA ILE A 169 -7.74 1.11 13.31
C ILE A 169 -7.87 0.50 14.70
N ARG A 170 -8.97 0.75 15.42
CA ARG A 170 -9.29 0.25 16.79
C ARG A 170 -8.17 -0.55 17.47
N ASP A 171 -8.09 -1.85 17.16
CA ASP A 171 -7.21 -2.83 17.81
C ASP A 171 -6.09 -3.36 16.89
N VAL A 172 -5.86 -2.74 15.72
CA VAL A 172 -4.88 -3.20 14.74
C VAL A 172 -4.07 -2.04 14.17
N PHE A 173 -2.75 -2.21 14.23
CA PHE A 173 -1.77 -1.33 13.65
C PHE A 173 -1.17 -1.97 12.39
N LEU A 174 -1.21 -1.23 11.29
CA LEU A 174 -0.60 -1.58 10.01
C LEU A 174 0.62 -0.69 9.77
N HIS A 175 1.76 -1.33 9.51
CA HIS A 175 2.98 -0.72 9.00
C HIS A 175 3.37 -1.44 7.72
N HIS A 176 3.18 -0.79 6.58
CA HIS A 176 3.66 -1.30 5.29
C HIS A 176 4.71 -0.38 4.69
N GLY A 177 5.52 -0.92 3.80
CA GLY A 177 6.57 -0.17 3.14
C GLY A 177 7.19 -0.94 1.99
N THR A 178 8.15 -0.29 1.33
CA THR A 178 8.90 -0.83 0.20
C THR A 178 10.35 -1.07 0.59
N ILE A 179 11.02 -2.02 -0.06
CA ILE A 179 12.47 -2.19 0.01
C ILE A 179 12.99 -2.25 -1.44
N LEU A 180 13.87 -1.32 -1.80
CA LEU A 180 14.40 -1.16 -3.16
C LEU A 180 15.55 -2.14 -3.38
N ILE A 181 15.36 -3.14 -4.24
CA ILE A 181 16.37 -4.16 -4.53
C ILE A 181 17.10 -3.82 -5.81
N ASN A 182 16.34 -3.69 -6.90
CA ASN A 182 16.82 -3.39 -8.24
C ASN A 182 15.74 -2.64 -9.02
N LEU A 183 15.14 -1.62 -8.39
CA LEU A 183 14.15 -0.73 -8.99
C LEU A 183 14.77 0.06 -10.15
N GLU A 184 14.04 0.30 -11.23
CA GLU A 184 14.55 1.15 -12.31
C GLU A 184 14.93 2.55 -11.78
N LYS A 185 16.18 2.97 -12.01
CA LYS A 185 16.67 4.26 -11.49
C LYS A 185 15.99 5.41 -12.22
N ASN A 186 15.70 6.49 -11.49
CA ASN A 186 15.11 7.73 -12.00
C ASN A 186 13.72 7.61 -12.67
N ILE A 187 13.14 6.40 -12.72
CA ILE A 187 11.84 6.17 -13.37
C ILE A 187 10.71 6.95 -12.71
N LEU A 188 10.77 7.12 -11.39
CA LEU A 188 9.78 7.89 -10.64
C LEU A 188 9.72 9.35 -11.12
N ASN A 189 10.86 9.95 -11.50
CA ASN A 189 10.89 11.33 -12.00
C ASN A 189 10.15 11.50 -13.34
N LYS A 190 9.99 10.42 -14.13
CA LYS A 190 9.17 10.43 -15.35
C LYS A 190 7.68 10.56 -15.05
N TYR A 191 7.25 10.06 -13.89
CA TYR A 191 5.84 9.95 -13.52
C TYR A 191 5.39 10.92 -12.45
N LEU A 192 6.30 11.71 -11.87
CA LEU A 192 5.94 12.79 -10.95
C LEU A 192 5.75 14.10 -11.71
N THR A 193 4.82 14.93 -11.26
CA THR A 193 4.64 16.26 -11.84
C THR A 193 5.91 17.08 -11.59
N PRO A 194 6.55 17.67 -12.63
CA PRO A 194 7.64 18.63 -12.41
C PRO A 194 7.12 19.85 -11.64
N ASP A 195 7.98 20.55 -10.88
CA ASP A 195 7.65 21.67 -9.98
C ASP A 195 7.01 22.93 -10.65
N LYS A 196 6.43 22.81 -11.84
CA LYS A 196 5.73 23.91 -12.51
C LYS A 196 4.46 24.28 -11.75
N ILE A 197 4.32 25.58 -11.53
CA ILE A 197 3.36 26.34 -10.69
C ILE A 197 1.90 26.26 -11.22
N LYS A 198 1.45 25.09 -11.71
CA LYS A 198 0.14 24.96 -12.35
C LYS A 198 -1.01 24.73 -11.34
N TYR A 199 -0.68 24.23 -10.15
CA TYR A 199 -1.65 23.86 -9.10
C TYR A 199 -1.39 24.61 -7.80
N ILE A 200 -2.42 25.26 -7.24
CA ILE A 200 -2.38 25.79 -5.86
C ILE A 200 -2.64 24.61 -4.91
N LYS A 201 -1.57 24.13 -4.26
CA LYS A 201 -1.54 22.85 -3.54
C LYS A 201 -2.39 22.87 -2.26
N HIS A 202 -3.37 21.96 -2.18
CA HIS A 202 -4.01 21.53 -0.93
C HIS A 202 -3.88 20.00 -0.82
N GLY A 203 -3.15 19.50 0.17
CA GLY A 203 -2.90 18.06 0.35
C GLY A 203 -1.48 17.74 0.83
N VAL A 204 -1.17 16.45 0.99
CA VAL A 204 0.16 15.99 1.39
C VAL A 204 1.08 15.93 0.17
N SER A 205 2.17 16.71 0.17
CA SER A 205 3.17 16.66 -0.90
C SER A 205 4.17 15.52 -0.73
N SER A 206 4.70 15.03 -1.85
CA SER A 206 5.81 14.08 -1.85
C SER A 206 7.12 14.77 -1.42
N VAL A 207 7.96 14.04 -0.70
CA VAL A 207 9.33 14.47 -0.35
C VAL A 207 10.28 13.81 -1.34
N ASN A 208 10.98 14.62 -2.13
CA ASN A 208 11.99 14.11 -3.05
C ASN A 208 13.24 13.71 -2.26
N ALA A 209 13.59 12.43 -2.28
CA ALA A 209 14.74 11.89 -1.57
C ALA A 209 15.60 11.08 -2.54
N ARG A 210 16.92 11.24 -2.46
CA ARG A 210 17.86 10.44 -3.22
C ARG A 210 17.74 8.97 -2.79
N THR A 211 17.38 8.09 -3.72
CA THR A 211 17.21 6.66 -3.46
C THR A 211 18.46 5.85 -3.83
N ILE A 212 18.53 4.61 -3.35
CA ILE A 212 19.55 3.62 -3.70
C ILE A 212 18.93 2.22 -3.78
N ASN A 213 19.39 1.41 -4.73
CA ASN A 213 19.07 -0.02 -4.78
C ASN A 213 20.02 -0.82 -3.92
N LEU A 214 19.50 -1.76 -3.13
CA LEU A 214 20.34 -2.61 -2.30
C LEU A 214 21.27 -3.52 -3.12
N SER A 215 20.93 -3.84 -4.38
CA SER A 215 21.81 -4.56 -5.33
C SER A 215 23.10 -3.79 -5.67
N GLU A 216 23.15 -2.49 -5.38
CA GLU A 216 24.37 -1.69 -5.50
C GLU A 216 25.35 -1.95 -4.35
N ILE A 217 24.83 -2.29 -3.18
CA ILE A 217 25.62 -2.54 -1.96
C ILE A 217 26.00 -4.03 -1.87
N ASN A 218 25.06 -4.93 -2.12
CA ASN A 218 25.29 -6.36 -2.15
C ASN A 218 24.76 -6.97 -3.45
N LYS A 219 25.65 -7.42 -4.34
CA LYS A 219 25.29 -7.96 -5.66
C LYS A 219 24.48 -9.25 -5.62
N ASN A 220 24.49 -9.95 -4.48
CA ASN A 220 23.79 -11.22 -4.31
C ASN A 220 22.36 -11.04 -3.82
N ILE A 221 21.94 -9.82 -3.41
CA ILE A 221 20.58 -9.61 -2.91
C ILE A 221 19.56 -9.73 -4.05
N THR A 222 18.51 -10.52 -3.81
CA THR A 222 17.38 -10.73 -4.70
C THR A 222 16.08 -10.49 -3.92
N CYS A 223 14.96 -10.34 -4.61
CA CYS A 223 13.67 -10.21 -3.93
C CYS A 223 13.37 -11.45 -3.07
N GLU A 224 13.66 -12.64 -3.60
CA GLU A 224 13.41 -13.90 -2.92
C GLU A 224 14.28 -14.07 -1.66
N ASN A 225 15.60 -13.88 -1.77
CA ASN A 225 16.47 -14.09 -0.61
C ASN A 225 16.23 -13.04 0.49
N LEU A 226 15.84 -11.81 0.12
CA LEU A 226 15.39 -10.81 1.09
C LEU A 226 14.12 -11.29 1.79
N CYS A 227 13.11 -11.78 1.06
CA CYS A 227 11.88 -12.30 1.65
C CYS A 227 12.19 -13.43 2.66
N ILE A 228 13.04 -14.38 2.28
CA ILE A 228 13.47 -15.49 3.15
C ILE A 228 14.17 -14.98 4.40
N ALA A 229 15.12 -14.05 4.25
CA ALA A 229 15.87 -13.48 5.37
C ALA A 229 14.97 -12.66 6.31
N LEU A 230 14.00 -11.92 5.75
CA LEU A 230 13.05 -11.12 6.51
C LEU A 230 12.09 -12.01 7.31
N ILE A 231 11.62 -13.11 6.72
CA ILE A 231 10.83 -14.13 7.43
C ILE A 231 11.63 -14.71 8.60
N LYS A 232 12.91 -15.07 8.39
CA LYS A 232 13.77 -15.63 9.45
C LYS A 232 13.94 -14.68 10.63
N GLU A 233 14.26 -13.40 10.38
CA GLU A 233 14.41 -12.42 11.46
C GLU A 233 13.06 -12.06 12.12
N PHE A 234 11.96 -12.04 11.37
CA PHE A 234 10.62 -11.84 11.92
C PHE A 234 10.25 -12.93 12.93
N ILE A 235 10.39 -14.20 12.55
CA ILE A 235 10.11 -15.34 13.45
C ILE A 235 11.04 -15.31 14.66
N LYS A 236 12.35 -15.14 14.42
CA LYS A 236 13.36 -15.06 15.49
C LYS A 236 13.07 -13.96 16.51
N PHE A 237 12.65 -12.78 16.05
CA PHE A 237 12.31 -11.65 16.93
C PHE A 237 11.19 -12.01 17.92
N TYR A 238 10.11 -12.63 17.43
CA TYR A 238 8.97 -12.99 18.30
C TYR A 238 9.23 -14.26 19.12
N GLU A 239 10.02 -15.22 18.64
CA GLU A 239 10.45 -16.36 19.44
C GLU A 239 11.31 -15.94 20.64
N GLN A 240 12.24 -15.00 20.44
CA GLN A 240 13.10 -14.48 21.50
C GLN A 240 12.28 -13.72 22.55
N ASN A 241 11.35 -12.87 22.11
CA ASN A 241 10.47 -12.14 23.01
C ASN A 241 9.56 -13.09 23.81
N TYR A 242 9.06 -14.16 23.19
CA TYR A 242 8.28 -15.18 23.88
C TYR A 242 9.10 -15.91 24.95
N LYS A 243 10.33 -16.32 24.63
CA LYS A 243 11.26 -16.95 25.59
C LYS A 243 11.62 -16.01 26.75
N GLN A 244 11.89 -14.73 26.48
CA GLN A 244 12.16 -13.74 27.51
C GLN A 244 10.96 -13.51 28.42
N ASN A 245 9.75 -13.42 27.87
CA ASN A 245 8.53 -13.29 28.66
C ASN A 245 8.30 -14.51 29.56
N ILE A 246 8.51 -15.73 29.05
CA ILE A 246 8.44 -16.95 29.87
C ILE A 246 9.49 -16.92 30.99
N ASN A 247 10.73 -16.55 30.69
CA ASN A 247 11.79 -16.50 31.70
C ASN A 247 11.50 -15.44 32.77
N ASN A 248 10.93 -14.28 32.39
CA ASN A 248 10.51 -13.25 33.33
C ASN A 248 9.35 -13.72 34.21
N VAL A 249 8.36 -14.43 33.65
CA VAL A 249 7.26 -15.03 34.41
C VAL A 249 7.76 -16.16 35.31
N LYS A 250 8.67 -17.01 34.86
CA LYS A 250 9.30 -18.06 35.69
C LYS A 250 10.16 -17.50 36.82
N ASN A 251 10.80 -16.35 36.60
CA ASN A 251 11.53 -15.64 37.67
C ASN A 251 10.57 -15.01 38.70
N LEU A 252 9.31 -14.73 38.32
CA LEU A 252 8.23 -14.33 39.23
C LEU A 252 7.55 -15.54 39.90
N GLU A 253 7.55 -16.70 39.25
CA GLU A 253 6.91 -17.96 39.66
C GLU A 253 7.91 -19.07 39.99
N ASN A 254 8.90 -18.78 40.83
CA ASN A 254 9.61 -19.85 41.53
C ASN A 254 8.69 -20.46 42.60
N ASN A 255 7.75 -21.29 42.15
CA ASN A 255 7.31 -22.52 42.80
C ASN A 255 6.47 -23.38 41.83
N ILE A 256 7.02 -24.55 41.49
CA ILE A 256 6.41 -25.81 41.02
C ILE A 256 6.76 -26.23 39.57
N ASN A 257 7.12 -27.52 39.50
CA ASN A 257 7.93 -28.25 38.52
C ASN A 257 7.32 -28.54 37.14
N ASN A 258 8.24 -28.55 36.16
CA ASN A 258 8.41 -29.42 34.98
C ASN A 258 7.27 -30.37 34.54
N SER A 259 6.90 -30.32 33.25
CA SER A 259 6.75 -31.54 32.45
C SER A 259 6.86 -31.34 30.92
N ASN A 260 7.34 -32.42 30.30
CA ASN A 260 7.79 -32.71 28.93
C ASN A 260 6.97 -32.23 27.71
N PHE A 261 7.70 -31.81 26.67
CA PHE A 261 7.23 -31.55 25.30
C PHE A 261 7.21 -32.82 24.42
N GLN A 262 6.06 -33.16 23.84
CA GLN A 262 5.95 -34.10 22.72
C GLN A 262 5.67 -33.35 21.41
N LYS A 263 6.43 -33.67 20.35
CA LYS A 263 6.29 -33.17 18.97
C LYS A 263 5.35 -34.04 18.13
N LYS A 264 4.40 -33.42 17.43
CA LYS A 264 3.81 -33.75 16.08
C LYS A 264 2.68 -32.73 15.79
N LYS A 265 2.35 -32.28 14.57
CA LYS A 265 2.26 -32.97 13.27
C LYS A 265 2.40 -31.91 12.13
N GLN A 266 3.16 -32.26 11.09
CA GLN A 266 3.38 -31.48 9.86
C GLN A 266 2.10 -31.34 9.03
N ILE A 267 1.95 -30.20 8.35
CA ILE A 267 1.05 -30.02 7.21
C ILE A 267 1.93 -29.71 6.00
N ASN A 268 2.04 -30.66 5.09
CA ASN A 268 2.67 -30.47 3.78
C ASN A 268 1.70 -29.68 2.89
N ILE A 269 2.20 -28.64 2.23
CA ILE A 269 1.54 -28.04 1.07
C ILE A 269 2.56 -28.02 -0.07
N ASN A 270 2.40 -28.98 -0.97
CA ASN A 270 3.10 -29.04 -2.25
C ASN A 270 2.47 -28.01 -3.18
N ASN A 271 3.21 -26.99 -3.57
CA ASN A 271 2.97 -26.23 -4.81
C ASN A 271 4.30 -25.62 -5.28
N THR A 272 5.06 -26.41 -6.03
CA THR A 272 6.26 -25.97 -6.77
C THR A 272 5.82 -25.30 -8.07
N ASN A 273 5.56 -24.00 -8.03
CA ASN A 273 5.39 -23.18 -9.22
C ASN A 273 6.61 -22.26 -9.38
N GLU A 274 7.20 -22.24 -10.57
CA GLU A 274 8.35 -21.40 -10.96
C GLU A 274 8.05 -19.88 -10.95
N ASN A 275 6.81 -19.47 -10.65
CA ASN A 275 6.38 -18.07 -10.58
C ASN A 275 6.16 -17.55 -9.14
N ASN A 276 6.50 -18.34 -8.12
CA ASN A 276 6.32 -17.92 -6.74
C ASN A 276 7.37 -16.87 -6.33
N LEU A 277 6.98 -15.93 -5.47
CA LEU A 277 7.90 -14.97 -4.86
C LEU A 277 8.97 -15.65 -3.99
N ILE A 278 8.62 -16.80 -3.42
CA ILE A 278 9.52 -17.66 -2.67
C ILE A 278 9.37 -19.06 -3.27
N HIS A 279 10.43 -19.58 -3.89
CA HIS A 279 10.43 -20.95 -4.37
C HIS A 279 10.66 -21.90 -3.19
N ASN A 280 10.00 -23.06 -3.23
CA ASN A 280 10.02 -24.09 -2.19
C ASN A 280 11.37 -24.84 -2.12
N THR A 281 12.48 -24.11 -2.28
CA THR A 281 13.83 -24.62 -2.11
C THR A 281 14.13 -24.72 -0.61
N ASN A 282 14.92 -25.71 -0.20
CA ASN A 282 15.20 -26.17 1.17
C ASN A 282 15.82 -25.14 2.15
N ILE A 283 15.44 -23.86 2.11
CA ILE A 283 16.13 -22.73 2.74
C ILE A 283 15.34 -22.15 3.92
N ILE A 284 14.01 -22.32 3.94
CA ILE A 284 13.18 -22.01 5.10
C ILE A 284 13.14 -23.27 5.98
N PRO A 285 13.49 -23.20 7.28
CA PRO A 285 13.38 -24.33 8.19
C PRO A 285 12.00 -24.98 8.10
N ASN A 286 11.93 -26.31 8.11
CA ASN A 286 10.69 -27.11 7.98
C ASN A 286 9.58 -26.74 9.01
N ASP A 287 9.92 -25.96 10.03
CA ASP A 287 9.02 -25.56 11.10
C ASP A 287 8.35 -24.18 10.85
N ILE A 288 8.75 -23.42 9.82
CA ILE A 288 8.14 -22.13 9.49
C ILE A 288 7.09 -22.31 8.39
N THR A 289 5.83 -22.08 8.74
CA THR A 289 4.71 -22.12 7.78
C THR A 289 4.58 -20.79 7.05
N VAL A 290 4.57 -20.83 5.72
CA VAL A 290 4.29 -19.67 4.84
C VAL A 290 2.97 -19.93 4.11
N HIS A 291 1.99 -19.03 4.26
CA HIS A 291 0.69 -19.15 3.60
C HIS A 291 0.61 -18.26 2.36
N TYR A 292 0.42 -18.87 1.19
CA TYR A 292 0.12 -18.14 -0.05
C TYR A 292 -1.37 -17.82 -0.11
N ILE A 293 -1.71 -16.54 0.02
CA ILE A 293 -3.10 -16.11 0.15
C ILE A 293 -3.72 -15.61 -1.17
N ASP A 294 -2.92 -15.43 -2.22
CA ASP A 294 -3.39 -14.95 -3.52
C ASP A 294 -4.31 -15.93 -4.25
N GLN A 295 -4.18 -17.22 -3.97
CA GLN A 295 -5.05 -18.28 -4.51
C GLN A 295 -6.11 -18.75 -3.51
N ASN A 296 -6.15 -18.17 -2.30
CA ASN A 296 -7.09 -18.60 -1.28
C ASN A 296 -8.50 -18.07 -1.56
N ASN A 297 -9.37 -18.93 -2.10
CA ASN A 297 -10.76 -18.61 -2.43
C ASN A 297 -11.59 -18.13 -1.24
N ASN A 298 -11.27 -18.52 -0.01
CA ASN A 298 -11.98 -18.03 1.18
C ASN A 298 -11.78 -16.52 1.38
N ILE A 299 -10.68 -15.98 0.85
CA ILE A 299 -10.36 -14.55 0.86
C ILE A 299 -10.79 -13.94 -0.48
N THR A 300 -10.30 -14.46 -1.61
CA THR A 300 -10.44 -13.81 -2.92
C THR A 300 -11.86 -13.82 -3.48
N LYS A 301 -12.72 -14.74 -3.01
CA LYS A 301 -14.16 -14.75 -3.33
C LYS A 301 -15.03 -14.15 -2.22
N ASN A 302 -14.43 -13.70 -1.11
CA ASN A 302 -15.16 -13.05 -0.03
C ASN A 302 -15.78 -11.73 -0.52
N PRO A 303 -17.07 -11.45 -0.24
CA PRO A 303 -17.71 -10.19 -0.65
C PRO A 303 -16.96 -8.93 -0.16
N GLU A 304 -16.33 -8.98 1.01
CA GLU A 304 -15.56 -7.85 1.55
C GLU A 304 -14.28 -7.61 0.74
N PHE A 305 -13.56 -8.68 0.36
CA PHE A 305 -12.41 -8.58 -0.53
C PHE A 305 -12.82 -8.00 -1.89
N LEU A 306 -13.91 -8.53 -2.49
CA LEU A 306 -14.40 -8.05 -3.79
C LEU A 306 -14.82 -6.58 -3.73
N LYS A 307 -15.41 -6.14 -2.61
CA LYS A 307 -15.72 -4.73 -2.36
C LYS A 307 -14.45 -3.87 -2.36
N TYR A 308 -13.39 -4.30 -1.67
CA TYR A 308 -12.12 -3.57 -1.69
C TYR A 308 -11.47 -3.57 -3.07
N TYR A 309 -11.51 -4.69 -3.79
CA TYR A 309 -10.94 -4.79 -5.12
C TYR A 309 -11.63 -3.90 -6.14
N ASN A 310 -12.96 -3.86 -6.12
CA ASN A 310 -13.74 -2.97 -6.96
C ASN A 310 -13.49 -1.50 -6.60
N LEU A 311 -13.47 -1.15 -5.31
CA LEU A 311 -13.19 0.21 -4.85
C LEU A 311 -11.77 0.66 -5.22
N LEU A 312 -10.75 -0.18 -5.03
CA LEU A 312 -9.36 0.18 -5.29
C LEU A 312 -9.06 0.31 -6.78
N LYS A 313 -9.85 -0.32 -7.65
CA LYS A 313 -9.80 -0.15 -9.11
C LYS A 313 -10.63 1.01 -9.62
N ASP A 314 -11.59 1.47 -8.82
CA ASP A 314 -12.51 2.52 -9.21
C ASP A 314 -11.78 3.84 -9.47
N TRP A 315 -12.20 4.52 -10.53
CA TRP A 315 -11.62 5.79 -10.95
C TRP A 315 -11.93 6.88 -9.92
N ASP A 316 -13.15 6.92 -9.38
CA ASP A 316 -13.52 7.93 -8.39
C ASP A 316 -12.71 7.77 -7.10
N TRP A 317 -12.31 6.55 -6.73
CA TRP A 317 -11.34 6.33 -5.65
C TRP A 317 -9.94 6.82 -5.99
N CYS A 318 -9.36 6.39 -7.12
CA CYS A 318 -7.98 6.69 -7.46
C CYS A 318 -7.76 8.19 -7.73
N TYR A 319 -8.67 8.80 -8.49
CA TYR A 319 -8.56 10.17 -8.99
C TYR A 319 -9.55 11.12 -8.32
N GLY A 320 -10.80 10.67 -8.10
CA GLY A 320 -11.88 11.52 -7.58
C GLY A 320 -11.75 11.90 -6.10
N LYS A 321 -11.17 11.05 -5.24
CA LYS A 321 -10.92 11.38 -3.81
C LYS A 321 -9.79 12.39 -3.57
N THR A 322 -9.42 13.13 -4.60
CA THR A 322 -8.46 14.23 -4.51
C THR A 322 -9.06 15.38 -3.67
N PRO A 323 -8.31 15.95 -2.71
CA PRO A 323 -8.73 17.14 -1.96
C PRO A 323 -9.11 18.30 -2.90
N LYS A 324 -9.91 19.25 -2.42
CA LYS A 324 -10.27 20.45 -3.21
C LYS A 324 -9.02 21.11 -3.76
N PHE A 325 -8.99 21.37 -5.07
CA PHE A 325 -7.86 22.03 -5.70
C PHE A 325 -8.30 22.99 -6.80
N GLN A 326 -7.40 23.90 -7.12
CA GLN A 326 -7.54 24.81 -8.26
C GLN A 326 -6.53 24.39 -9.31
N ASN A 327 -6.97 24.19 -10.56
CA ASN A 327 -6.09 24.02 -11.71
C ASN A 327 -6.19 25.25 -12.60
N HIS A 328 -5.04 25.76 -13.04
CA HIS A 328 -4.95 26.86 -13.98
C HIS A 328 -4.33 26.36 -15.30
N LEU A 329 -5.11 26.39 -16.38
CA LEU A 329 -4.63 26.17 -17.75
C LEU A 329 -4.49 27.50 -18.45
N CYS A 330 -3.37 27.72 -19.15
CA CYS A 330 -3.16 28.93 -19.93
C CYS A 330 -2.54 28.58 -21.29
N LYS A 331 -3.11 29.10 -22.38
CA LYS A 331 -2.54 28.97 -23.73
C LYS A 331 -2.82 30.19 -24.58
N GLN A 332 -1.82 30.58 -25.38
CA GLN A 332 -1.98 31.55 -26.45
C GLN A 332 -2.39 30.83 -27.74
N PHE A 333 -3.55 31.16 -28.30
CA PHE A 333 -3.96 30.79 -29.65
C PHE A 333 -3.77 31.97 -30.60
N THR A 334 -3.90 31.69 -31.90
CA THR A 334 -3.89 32.73 -32.96
C THR A 334 -5.05 33.70 -32.82
N PHE A 335 -6.18 33.25 -32.26
CA PHE A 335 -7.40 34.02 -32.05
C PHE A 335 -7.57 34.58 -30.63
N GLY A 336 -6.59 34.38 -29.76
CA GLY A 336 -6.59 34.93 -28.39
C GLY A 336 -5.94 34.00 -27.36
N LYS A 337 -5.54 34.58 -26.23
CA LYS A 337 -5.12 33.90 -25.01
C LYS A 337 -6.33 33.40 -24.25
N LEU A 338 -6.32 32.14 -23.84
CA LEU A 338 -7.32 31.57 -22.92
C LEU A 338 -6.66 31.15 -21.62
N GLU A 339 -7.24 31.58 -20.50
CA GLU A 339 -6.89 31.19 -19.13
C GLU A 339 -8.11 30.53 -18.47
N LEU A 340 -8.02 29.24 -18.17
CA LEU A 340 -9.08 28.46 -17.52
C LEU A 340 -8.67 28.14 -16.09
N PHE A 341 -9.51 28.55 -15.15
CA PHE A 341 -9.42 28.20 -13.74
C PHE A 341 -10.50 27.19 -13.40
N PHE A 342 -10.11 26.00 -12.96
CA PHE A 342 -11.04 24.96 -12.50
C PHE A 342 -10.95 24.82 -10.98
N ASN A 343 -12.08 25.01 -10.29
CA ASN A 343 -12.23 24.59 -8.89
C ASN A 343 -12.80 23.16 -8.88
N VAL A 344 -11.96 22.18 -8.52
CA VAL A 344 -12.33 20.76 -8.53
C VAL A 344 -12.49 20.26 -7.10
N SER A 345 -13.60 19.56 -6.84
CA SER A 345 -13.88 18.93 -5.54
C SER A 345 -14.47 17.54 -5.76
N ASN A 346 -13.92 16.54 -5.08
CA ASN A 346 -14.33 15.13 -5.22
C ASN A 346 -14.26 14.62 -6.68
N GLY A 347 -13.33 15.14 -7.48
CA GLY A 347 -13.19 14.77 -8.88
C GLY A 347 -14.21 15.39 -9.83
N PHE A 348 -15.05 16.33 -9.36
CA PHE A 348 -16.00 17.06 -10.18
C PHE A 348 -15.58 18.53 -10.30
N ILE A 349 -15.80 19.11 -11.48
CA ILE A 349 -15.72 20.57 -11.68
C ILE A 349 -16.88 21.18 -10.89
N LYS A 350 -16.58 22.02 -9.90
CA LYS A 350 -17.59 22.67 -9.06
C LYS A 350 -17.85 24.11 -9.42
N ASP A 351 -16.81 24.81 -9.81
CA ASP A 351 -16.90 26.18 -10.31
C ASP A 351 -15.59 26.50 -11.05
N GLY A 352 -15.49 27.69 -11.60
CA GLY A 352 -14.28 28.14 -12.26
C GLY A 352 -14.49 29.44 -13.01
N ASN A 353 -13.48 29.84 -13.76
CA ASN A 353 -13.63 30.98 -14.65
C ASN A 353 -12.77 30.82 -15.89
N ILE A 354 -13.19 31.47 -16.97
CA ILE A 354 -12.38 31.61 -18.19
C ILE A 354 -12.14 33.10 -18.40
N PHE A 355 -10.87 33.48 -18.43
CA PHE A 355 -10.42 34.80 -18.86
C PHE A 355 -9.82 34.67 -20.26
N SER A 356 -10.16 35.61 -21.12
CA SER A 356 -9.73 35.56 -22.51
C SER A 356 -9.73 36.95 -23.14
N ASP A 357 -8.79 37.19 -24.06
CA ASP A 357 -8.79 38.34 -24.97
C ASP A 357 -9.38 37.98 -26.35
N CYS A 358 -9.91 36.77 -26.51
CA CYS A 358 -10.56 36.29 -27.73
C CYS A 358 -11.78 37.17 -28.08
N LEU A 359 -11.87 37.56 -29.35
CA LEU A 359 -13.01 38.33 -29.88
C LEU A 359 -14.29 37.51 -30.02
N ASP A 360 -14.19 36.18 -30.07
CA ASP A 360 -15.33 35.27 -30.12
C ASP A 360 -15.88 35.02 -28.71
N ILE A 361 -16.75 35.94 -28.26
CA ILE A 361 -17.39 35.88 -26.95
C ILE A 361 -18.34 34.67 -26.87
N ASN A 362 -18.99 34.30 -27.99
CA ASN A 362 -19.89 33.14 -28.07
C ASN A 362 -19.16 31.86 -27.68
N LEU A 363 -17.94 31.63 -28.19
CA LEU A 363 -17.11 30.50 -27.80
C LEU A 363 -16.82 30.49 -26.29
N ILE A 364 -16.41 31.63 -25.73
CA ILE A 364 -16.03 31.73 -24.31
C ILE A 364 -17.23 31.45 -23.40
N ASP A 365 -18.40 31.98 -23.70
CA ASP A 365 -19.61 31.77 -22.91
C ASP A 365 -20.08 30.31 -22.96
N HIS A 366 -20.01 29.67 -24.14
CA HIS A 366 -20.30 28.25 -24.27
C HIS A 366 -19.32 27.38 -23.46
N LEU A 367 -18.02 27.71 -23.47
CA LEU A 367 -17.03 26.99 -22.68
C LEU A 367 -17.25 27.15 -21.17
N LYS A 368 -17.64 28.35 -20.71
CA LYS A 368 -17.95 28.62 -19.28
C LYS A 368 -19.11 27.78 -18.75
N SER A 369 -19.99 27.28 -19.62
CA SER A 369 -21.07 26.38 -19.19
C SER A 369 -20.56 25.10 -18.53
N ILE A 370 -19.27 24.74 -18.69
CA ILE A 370 -18.66 23.59 -18.00
C ILE A 370 -18.72 23.72 -16.47
N PHE A 371 -18.70 24.94 -15.93
CA PHE A 371 -18.67 25.20 -14.48
C PHE A 371 -20.05 25.06 -13.83
N ASN A 372 -21.13 25.09 -14.62
CA ASN A 372 -22.50 24.97 -14.14
C ASN A 372 -23.05 23.54 -14.19
N ASN A 373 -22.19 22.57 -14.49
CA ASN A 373 -22.58 21.17 -14.65
C ASN A 373 -21.75 20.29 -13.72
N ASP A 374 -22.35 19.24 -13.14
CA ASP A 374 -21.65 18.22 -12.35
C ASP A 374 -20.81 17.29 -13.26
N ILE A 375 -19.86 17.87 -14.00
CA ILE A 375 -18.97 17.17 -14.92
C ILE A 375 -17.77 16.64 -14.14
N LYS A 376 -17.47 15.35 -14.34
CA LYS A 376 -16.24 14.75 -13.81
C LYS A 376 -15.01 15.39 -14.47
N TYR A 377 -13.99 15.66 -13.67
CA TYR A 377 -12.71 16.17 -14.12
C TYR A 377 -11.88 15.05 -14.76
N SER A 378 -12.32 14.58 -15.92
CA SER A 378 -11.72 13.48 -16.67
C SER A 378 -11.65 13.84 -18.16
N LYS A 379 -10.68 13.30 -18.90
CA LYS A 379 -10.59 13.55 -20.36
C LYS A 379 -11.85 13.09 -21.09
N GLU A 380 -12.46 12.00 -20.65
CA GLU A 380 -13.62 11.41 -21.33
C GLU A 380 -14.87 12.28 -21.15
N ASP A 381 -15.20 12.63 -19.90
CA ASP A 381 -16.39 13.44 -19.58
C ASP A 381 -16.28 14.87 -20.13
N ILE A 382 -15.08 15.45 -20.07
CA ILE A 382 -14.83 16.78 -20.65
C ILE A 382 -14.92 16.73 -22.18
N ASN A 383 -14.42 15.67 -22.84
CA ASN A 383 -14.59 15.50 -24.28
C ASN A 383 -16.07 15.34 -24.68
N ILE A 384 -16.84 14.58 -23.90
CA ILE A 384 -18.30 14.43 -24.11
C ILE A 384 -18.99 15.79 -23.99
N PHE A 385 -18.63 16.60 -22.99
CA PHE A 385 -19.15 17.96 -22.83
C PHE A 385 -18.77 18.85 -24.02
N LEU A 386 -17.49 18.92 -24.39
CA LEU A 386 -16.99 19.77 -25.47
C LEU A 386 -17.65 19.44 -26.81
N LYS A 387 -17.88 18.15 -27.09
CA LYS A 387 -18.59 17.70 -28.31
C LYS A 387 -20.07 18.10 -28.36
N LYS A 388 -20.70 18.40 -27.21
CA LYS A 388 -22.09 18.84 -27.14
C LYS A 388 -22.24 20.36 -27.35
N LEU A 389 -21.15 21.12 -27.28
CA LEU A 389 -21.20 22.57 -27.47
C LEU A 389 -21.52 22.92 -28.92
N ASN A 390 -22.47 23.82 -29.10
CA ASN A 390 -22.83 24.36 -30.41
C ASN A 390 -22.39 25.82 -30.50
N VAL A 391 -21.14 26.02 -30.93
CA VAL A 391 -20.56 27.36 -31.12
C VAL A 391 -20.59 27.76 -32.59
N GLU A 392 -20.51 29.07 -32.84
CA GLU A 392 -20.43 29.62 -34.20
C GLU A 392 -19.14 29.19 -34.90
N ASN A 393 -17.99 29.31 -34.23
CA ASN A 393 -16.70 28.93 -34.79
C ASN A 393 -16.22 27.55 -34.31
N LYS A 394 -16.60 26.50 -35.07
CA LYS A 394 -16.21 25.11 -34.76
C LYS A 394 -14.71 24.85 -34.83
N ASN A 395 -13.96 25.60 -35.64
CA ASN A 395 -12.51 25.41 -35.74
C ASN A 395 -11.81 25.82 -34.44
N TYR A 396 -12.20 26.97 -33.87
CA TYR A 396 -11.67 27.41 -32.59
C TYR A 396 -12.03 26.44 -31.46
N LEU A 397 -13.27 25.96 -31.43
CA LEU A 397 -13.67 24.92 -30.45
C LEU A 397 -12.83 23.64 -30.60
N ASN A 398 -12.53 23.20 -31.82
CA ASN A 398 -11.70 22.01 -32.03
C ASN A 398 -10.26 22.21 -31.52
N GLU A 399 -9.65 23.37 -31.77
CA GLU A 399 -8.32 23.69 -31.25
C GLU A 399 -8.29 23.77 -29.73
N VAL A 400 -9.26 24.47 -29.13
CA VAL A 400 -9.41 24.57 -27.67
C VAL A 400 -9.67 23.19 -27.05
N SER A 401 -10.52 22.37 -27.67
CA SER A 401 -10.83 21.03 -27.20
C SER A 401 -9.58 20.13 -27.20
N SER A 402 -8.83 20.14 -28.30
CA SER A 402 -7.59 19.38 -28.41
C SER A 402 -6.59 19.81 -27.34
N TRP A 403 -6.46 21.11 -27.10
CA TRP A 403 -5.61 21.66 -26.04
C TRP A 403 -6.05 21.22 -24.64
N ILE A 404 -7.32 21.43 -24.27
CA ILE A 404 -7.83 21.06 -22.94
C ILE A 404 -7.60 19.57 -22.68
N LEU A 405 -7.91 18.71 -23.65
CA LEU A 405 -7.74 17.26 -23.51
C LEU A 405 -6.28 16.79 -23.45
N GLN A 406 -5.34 17.58 -23.98
CA GLN A 406 -3.91 17.32 -23.87
C GLN A 406 -3.31 17.79 -22.54
N GLU A 407 -3.83 18.90 -21.98
CA GLU A 407 -3.34 19.50 -20.72
C GLU A 407 -3.92 18.87 -19.45
N LEU A 408 -5.08 18.23 -19.56
CA LEU A 408 -5.67 17.32 -18.56
C LEU A 408 -4.94 15.98 -18.56
#